data_AF-A0A1X0RNR9-F1
#
_entry.id   AF-A0A1X0RNR9-F1
#
_cell.length_a   1.000
_cell.length_b   1.000
_cell.length_c   1.000
_cell.angle_alpha   90.00
_cell.angle_beta   90.00
_cell.angle_gamma   90.00
#
_symmetry.space_group_name_H-M   'P 1'
#
loop_
_entity.id
_entity.type
_entity.pdbx_description
1 polymer ?
#
loop_
_entity_poly.entity_id
_entity_poly.type
_entity_poly.pdbx_seq_one_letter_code
_entity_poly.pdbx_strand_id
1 'polypeptide(L)'
;YVEVKPLKELVDTHKINKDLVRLGKFSKTAIDTYRLNACFAIQSIGTNLIFHLVEYVNRYLYLMTELDQLCFPASIEDIPILWEFFDNLLRILRVF
;
A
#
# COMPACT_ATOMS: atom_id res chain seq x y z
N TYR A 1 1.65 -8.84 5.69
CA TYR A 1 2.74 -9.44 4.88
C TYR A 1 3.55 -8.29 4.34
N VAL A 2 4.84 -8.21 4.66
CA VAL A 2 5.74 -7.16 4.16
C VAL A 2 6.89 -7.86 3.45
N GLU A 3 7.06 -7.58 2.16
CA GLU A 3 8.16 -8.10 1.34
C GLU A 3 8.99 -6.88 0.89
N VAL A 4 10.25 -6.81 1.29
CA VAL A 4 11.16 -5.71 0.96
C VAL A 4 12.09 -6.16 -0.15
N LYS A 5 12.07 -5.45 -1.28
CA LYS A 5 12.91 -5.76 -2.44
C LYS A 5 14.08 -4.78 -2.56
N PRO A 6 15.27 -5.25 -2.97
CA PRO A 6 16.45 -4.40 -3.12
C PRO A 6 16.27 -3.38 -4.25
N LEU A 7 16.88 -2.19 -4.10
CA LEU A 7 16.73 -1.05 -5.00
C LEU A 7 16.93 -1.36 -6.49
N LYS A 8 17.78 -2.35 -6.82
CA LYS A 8 18.00 -2.82 -8.20
C LYS A 8 16.75 -3.39 -8.89
N GLU A 9 15.71 -3.77 -8.14
CA GLU A 9 14.45 -4.26 -8.67
C GLU A 9 13.39 -3.16 -8.87
N LEU A 10 13.69 -1.89 -8.52
CA LEU A 10 12.80 -0.74 -8.75
C LEU A 10 12.42 -0.54 -10.23
N VAL A 11 13.26 -1.03 -11.15
CA VAL A 11 13.08 -0.86 -12.60
C VAL A 11 12.31 -2.05 -13.22
N ASP A 12 12.08 -3.12 -12.45
CA ASP A 12 11.37 -4.31 -12.93
C ASP A 12 9.87 -4.17 -12.69
N THR A 13 9.20 -3.45 -13.60
CA THR A 13 7.75 -3.24 -13.59
C THR A 13 6.97 -4.55 -13.53
N HIS A 14 7.51 -5.64 -14.11
CA HIS A 14 6.85 -6.94 -14.07
C HIS A 14 6.79 -7.51 -12.65
N LYS A 15 7.90 -7.45 -11.91
CA LYS A 15 7.94 -7.88 -10.50
C LYS A 15 7.04 -7.03 -9.61
N ILE A 16 7.08 -5.70 -9.78
CA ILE A 16 6.24 -4.77 -9.01
C ILE A 16 4.75 -5.08 -9.21
N ASN A 17 4.32 -5.23 -10.47
CA ASN A 17 2.92 -5.55 -10.80
C ASN A 17 2.52 -6.94 -10.28
N LYS A 18 3.42 -7.91 -10.34
CA LYS A 18 3.17 -9.25 -9.78
C LYS A 18 2.92 -9.21 -8.28
N ASP A 19 3.66 -8.39 -7.54
CA ASP A 19 3.46 -8.24 -6.10
C ASP A 19 2.20 -7.45 -5.79
N LEU A 20 1.86 -6.43 -6.59
CA LEU A 20 0.60 -5.69 -6.46
C LEU A 20 -0.61 -6.64 -6.63
N VAL A 21 -0.58 -7.52 -7.63
CA VAL A 21 -1.62 -8.55 -7.83
C VAL A 21 -1.70 -9.51 -6.62
N ARG A 22 -0.56 -9.91 -6.06
CA ARG A 22 -0.52 -10.76 -4.86
C ARG A 22 -1.10 -10.03 -3.65
N LEU A 23 -0.79 -8.75 -3.48
CA LEU A 23 -1.31 -7.90 -2.42
C LEU A 23 -2.83 -7.75 -2.54
N GLY A 24 -3.35 -7.50 -3.75
CA GLY A 24 -4.78 -7.46 -4.02
C GLY A 24 -5.47 -8.78 -3.69
N LYS A 25 -4.89 -9.93 -4.11
CA LYS A 25 -5.42 -11.26 -3.77
C LYS A 25 -5.43 -11.52 -2.26
N PHE A 26 -4.35 -11.16 -1.56
CA PHE A 26 -4.25 -11.27 -0.11
C PHE A 26 -5.35 -10.43 0.59
N SER A 27 -5.51 -9.18 0.16
CA SER A 27 -6.51 -8.25 0.72
C SER A 27 -7.93 -8.75 0.48
N LYS A 28 -8.23 -9.25 -0.73
CA LYS A 28 -9.50 -9.94 -1.04
C LYS A 28 -9.73 -11.13 -0.11
N THR A 29 -8.74 -12.00 0.05
CA THR A 29 -8.86 -13.17 0.93
C THR A 29 -9.11 -12.75 2.39
N ALA A 30 -8.47 -11.69 2.87
CA ALA A 30 -8.73 -11.15 4.20
C ALA A 30 -10.17 -10.63 4.33
N ILE A 31 -10.63 -9.85 3.35
CA ILE A 31 -12.01 -9.37 3.28
C ILE A 31 -13.02 -10.53 3.35
N ASP A 32 -12.83 -11.56 2.53
CA ASP A 32 -13.75 -12.71 2.46
C ASP A 32 -13.75 -13.53 3.75
N THR A 33 -12.56 -13.76 4.31
CA THR A 33 -12.35 -14.61 5.49
C THR A 33 -12.96 -13.95 6.73
N TYR A 34 -12.76 -12.64 6.88
CA TYR A 34 -13.16 -11.89 8.05
C TYR A 34 -14.43 -11.05 7.86
N ARG A 35 -15.08 -11.16 6.68
CA ARG A 35 -16.30 -10.42 6.31
C ARG A 35 -16.14 -8.90 6.48
N LEU A 36 -15.01 -8.36 6.05
CA LEU A 36 -14.72 -6.93 6.12
C LEU A 36 -15.40 -6.19 4.95
N ASN A 37 -15.63 -4.89 5.08
CA ASN A 37 -16.06 -4.05 3.94
C ASN A 37 -14.86 -3.62 3.10
N ALA A 38 -13.70 -3.45 3.73
CA ALA A 38 -12.47 -3.06 3.08
C ALA A 38 -11.23 -3.56 3.83
N CYS A 39 -10.08 -3.49 3.17
CA CYS A 39 -8.77 -3.84 3.71
C CYS A 39 -7.75 -2.77 3.30
N PHE A 40 -7.07 -2.19 4.29
CA PHE A 40 -5.95 -1.30 4.06
C PHE A 40 -4.69 -2.13 3.79
N ALA A 41 -4.03 -1.88 2.66
CA ALA A 41 -2.90 -2.64 2.19
C ALA A 41 -1.73 -1.70 1.87
N ILE A 42 -0.51 -2.16 2.12
CA ILE A 42 0.70 -1.37 1.91
C ILE A 42 1.63 -2.17 1.01
N GLN A 43 2.07 -1.57 -0.10
CA GLN A 43 3.13 -2.09 -0.95
C GLN A 43 4.43 -1.33 -0.65
N SER A 44 5.53 -2.04 -0.45
CA SER A 44 6.86 -1.44 -0.30
C SER A 44 7.70 -1.74 -1.55
N ILE A 45 8.27 -0.69 -2.14
CA ILE A 45 9.16 -0.74 -3.30
C ILE A 45 10.41 0.08 -2.98
N GLY A 46 11.48 -0.59 -2.52
CA GLY A 46 12.63 0.12 -1.96
C GLY A 46 12.23 0.92 -0.72
N THR A 47 12.49 2.23 -0.72
CA THR A 47 12.04 3.16 0.34
C THR A 47 10.63 3.70 0.11
N ASN A 48 9.99 3.42 -1.03
CA ASN A 48 8.65 3.92 -1.32
C ASN A 48 7.60 2.99 -0.75
N LEU A 49 6.72 3.52 0.10
CA LEU A 49 5.51 2.87 0.57
C LEU A 49 4.34 3.42 -0.23
N ILE A 50 3.53 2.54 -0.81
CA ILE A 50 2.32 2.88 -1.52
C ILE A 50 1.15 2.32 -0.71
N PHE A 51 0.21 3.19 -0.36
CA PHE A 51 -0.95 2.84 0.45
C PHE A 51 -2.14 2.60 -0.47
N HIS A 52 -2.81 1.47 -0.28
CA HIS A 52 -3.97 1.08 -1.04
C HIS A 52 -5.15 0.78 -0.13
N LEU A 53 -6.33 1.14 -0.60
CA LEU A 53 -7.59 0.65 -0.07
C LEU A 53 -8.16 -0.41 -1.00
N VAL A 54 -8.40 -1.61 -0.47
CA VAL A 54 -9.12 -2.67 -1.18
C VAL A 54 -10.54 -2.77 -0.63
N GLU A 55 -11.55 -2.52 -1.45
CA GLU A 55 -12.96 -2.47 -1.03
C GLU A 55 -13.76 -3.59 -1.69
N TYR A 56 -14.67 -4.20 -0.92
CA TYR A 56 -15.70 -5.05 -1.48
C TYR A 56 -16.79 -4.19 -2.11
N VAL A 57 -16.91 -4.25 -3.44
CA VAL A 57 -17.99 -3.53 -4.14
C VAL A 57 -19.20 -4.42 -4.26
N ASN A 58 -19.00 -5.65 -4.73
CA ASN A 58 -20.04 -6.67 -4.84
C ASN A 58 -19.42 -8.07 -4.97
N ARG A 59 -20.29 -9.09 -5.13
CA ARG A 59 -19.93 -10.51 -5.15
C ARG A 59 -18.78 -10.89 -6.11
N TYR A 60 -18.55 -10.12 -7.17
CA TYR A 60 -17.55 -10.45 -8.19
C TYR A 60 -16.46 -9.39 -8.34
N LEU A 61 -16.56 -8.28 -7.61
CA LEU A 61 -15.72 -7.11 -7.84
C LEU A 61 -15.19 -6.54 -6.53
N TYR A 62 -13.87 -6.35 -6.52
CA TYR A 62 -13.14 -5.62 -5.50
C TYR A 62 -12.43 -4.47 -6.19
N LEU A 63 -12.46 -3.30 -5.58
CA LEU A 63 -11.73 -2.13 -6.06
C LEU A 63 -10.44 -2.01 -5.24
N MET A 64 -9.31 -1.77 -5.90
CA MET A 64 -8.05 -1.44 -5.23
C MET A 64 -7.64 -0.04 -5.64
N THR A 65 -7.82 0.92 -4.74
CA THR A 65 -7.55 2.34 -4.95
C THR A 65 -6.23 2.70 -4.28
N GLU A 66 -5.29 3.27 -5.02
CA GLU A 66 -4.12 3.91 -4.41
C GLU A 66 -4.54 5.21 -3.71
N LEU A 67 -4.16 5.36 -2.45
CA LEU A 67 -4.52 6.50 -1.63
C LEU A 67 -3.42 7.56 -1.61
N ASP A 68 -2.18 7.12 -1.37
CA ASP A 68 -1.02 8.00 -1.27
C ASP A 68 0.29 7.20 -1.32
N GLN A 69 1.40 7.91 -1.41
CA GLN A 69 2.75 7.36 -1.40
C GLN A 69 3.64 8.08 -0.37
N LEU A 70 4.49 7.32 0.32
CA LEU A 70 5.53 7.83 1.21
C LEU A 70 6.89 7.32 0.76
N CYS A 71 7.80 8.23 0.42
CA CYS A 71 9.21 7.92 0.33
C CYS A 71 9.80 7.95 1.74
N PHE A 72 10.10 6.79 2.31
CA PHE A 72 10.74 6.73 3.62
C PHE A 72 12.15 7.34 3.53
N PRO A 73 12.52 8.24 4.47
CA PRO A 73 13.80 8.92 4.47
C PRO A 73 14.95 7.92 4.52
N ALA A 74 15.94 8.14 3.65
CA ALA A 74 17.15 7.31 3.60
C ALA A 74 18.20 7.77 4.62
N SER A 75 18.08 9.00 5.14
CA SER A 75 18.98 9.60 6.13
C SER A 75 18.22 10.36 7.23
N ILE A 76 18.92 10.70 8.31
CA ILE A 76 18.37 11.50 9.43
C ILE A 76 17.98 12.91 8.95
N GLU A 77 18.70 13.45 7.98
CA GLU A 77 18.45 14.79 7.41
C GLU A 77 17.12 14.86 6.66
N ASP A 78 16.62 13.73 6.18
CA ASP A 78 15.36 13.61 5.45
C ASP A 78 14.14 13.41 6.38
N ILE A 79 14.35 13.20 7.69
CA ILE A 79 13.26 12.99 8.66
C ILE A 79 12.22 14.12 8.68
N PRO A 80 12.57 15.42 8.53
CA PRO A 80 11.58 16.49 8.49
C PRO A 80 10.52 16.31 7.39
N ILE A 81 10.86 15.65 6.28
CA ILE A 81 9.93 15.35 5.18
C ILE A 81 8.83 14.38 5.63
N LEU A 82 9.13 13.53 6.62
CA LEU A 82 8.14 12.60 7.20
C LEU A 82 7.02 13.34 7.96
N TRP A 83 7.29 14.54 8.49
CA TRP A 83 6.28 15.31 9.24
C TRP A 83 5.12 15.78 8.36
N GLU A 84 5.42 16.30 7.16
CA GLU A 84 4.38 16.69 6.20
C GLU A 84 3.54 15.48 5.75
N PHE A 85 4.16 14.31 5.67
CA PHE A 85 3.45 13.08 5.33
C PHE A 85 2.47 12.63 6.42
N PHE A 86 2.78 12.80 7.71
CA PHE A 86 1.87 12.39 8.79
C PHE A 86 0.51 13.10 8.71
N ASP A 87 0.47 14.35 8.27
CA ASP A 87 -0.78 15.08 8.06
C ASP A 87 -1.63 14.43 6.95
N ASN A 88 -1.00 14.00 5.87
CA ASN A 88 -1.67 13.27 4.78
C ASN A 88 -2.12 11.88 5.21
N LEU A 89 -1.29 11.14 5.95
CA LEU A 89 -1.64 9.83 6.49
C LEU A 89 -2.81 9.92 7.47
N LEU A 90 -2.83 10.93 8.35
CA LEU A 90 -3.95 11.19 9.25
C LEU A 90 -5.23 11.49 8.47
N ARG A 91 -5.14 12.19 7.34
CA ARG A 91 -6.29 12.41 6.47
C ARG A 91 -6.82 11.11 5.88
N ILE A 92 -5.93 10.22 5.42
CA ILE A 92 -6.31 8.88 4.92
C ILE A 92 -7.00 8.08 6.02
N LEU A 93 -6.41 8.04 7.22
CA LEU A 93 -6.96 7.31 8.36
C LEU A 93 -8.31 7.84 8.82
N ARG A 94 -8.59 9.15 8.66
CA ARG A 94 -9.88 9.77 9.02
C ARG A 94 -11.02 9.44 8.05
N VAL A 95 -10.72 8.93 6.86
CA VAL A 95 -11.74 8.46 5.90
C VAL A 95 -12.24 7.06 6.28
N PHE A 96 -11.52 6.34 7.16
CA PHE A 96 -11.89 5.04 7.74
C PHE A 96 -12.47 5.17 9.14
#